data_AF-A0AAD7PCL7-F1
#
_entry.id   AF-A0AAD7PCL7-F1
#
_cell.length_a   1.000
_cell.length_b   1.000
_cell.length_c   1.000
_cell.angle_alpha   90.00
_cell.angle_beta   90.00
_cell.angle_gamma   90.00
#
_symmetry.space_group_name_H-M   'P 1'
#
loop_
_entity.id
_entity.type
_entity.pdbx_description
1 polymer ?
#
loop_
_entity_poly.entity_id
_entity_poly.type
_entity_poly.pdbx_seq_one_letter_code
_entity_poly.pdbx_strand_id
1 'polypeptide(L)'
;MPSSSTTLISKCTIYPDQKSTIKTLKLSVSDLPMLSCHYIQKGVLLTSPPYSFDDLLTFLKQSLSFTLTHFPALAGRLITYSDGYVHILCNDSGVDFIRAKAKHHSINNLVSPSLTDVPNCFKEFFTFDNTISYSGHFKPLAAVQVTELADGVFIGCTVNHAVTDGASFWNFFNTFAEICKGVKKISKSPNFSRDTVFNSPAVLQFPDGGPKVTFSGDEPLRERVFHFSREAIQILKIRANGSEQLNHITKSNGFPDSTEISGKHVNYSWKIVKTDNGLLNGKITTVFENLLKTAEISSFQSLCAQLWRSVTRARKLEESKTSTFRMAVNCRLRLEPRMDPLYFGNAIQSIPTVAEVGEILSRDLRWCADLLHKNVDRPR
;
A
#
# COMPACT_ATOMS: atom_id res chain seq x y z
N MET A 1 31.86 4.29 -20.55
CA MET A 1 31.02 4.53 -19.36
C MET A 1 30.37 3.20 -18.99
N PRO A 2 30.59 2.63 -17.80
CA PRO A 2 29.82 1.44 -17.41
C PRO A 2 28.33 1.79 -17.40
N SER A 3 27.51 0.88 -17.93
CA SER A 3 26.06 1.02 -18.09
C SER A 3 25.40 1.50 -16.79
N SER A 4 24.78 2.68 -16.80
CA SER A 4 24.08 3.28 -15.66
C SER A 4 22.67 2.71 -15.46
N SER A 5 22.43 1.46 -15.85
CA SER A 5 21.12 0.81 -15.85
C SER A 5 21.13 -0.50 -15.08
N THR A 6 19.99 -0.86 -14.52
CA THR A 6 19.81 -2.16 -13.86
C THR A 6 20.02 -3.28 -14.87
N THR A 7 20.90 -4.22 -14.55
CA THR A 7 21.19 -5.36 -15.41
C THR A 7 20.42 -6.59 -14.93
N LEU A 8 19.54 -7.12 -15.77
CA LEU A 8 18.92 -8.43 -15.57
C LEU A 8 19.97 -9.53 -15.72
N ILE A 9 20.15 -10.35 -14.70
CA ILE A 9 21.16 -11.43 -14.69
C ILE A 9 20.53 -12.77 -15.06
N SER A 10 19.41 -13.12 -14.42
CA SER A 10 18.71 -14.36 -14.70
C SER A 10 17.25 -14.30 -14.30
N LYS A 11 16.46 -15.19 -14.90
CA LYS A 11 15.05 -15.41 -14.61
C LYS A 11 14.80 -16.91 -14.52
N CYS A 12 14.05 -17.33 -13.51
CA CYS A 12 13.56 -18.70 -13.40
C CYS A 12 12.12 -18.72 -12.88
N THR A 13 11.44 -19.86 -13.01
CA THR A 13 10.11 -20.06 -12.42
C THR A 13 10.26 -20.79 -11.09
N ILE A 14 9.57 -20.31 -10.06
CA ILE A 14 9.47 -20.98 -8.76
C ILE A 14 8.08 -21.59 -8.61
N TYR A 15 8.06 -22.89 -8.37
CA TYR A 15 6.83 -23.66 -8.21
C TYR A 15 6.52 -23.84 -6.71
N PRO A 16 5.26 -24.09 -6.34
CA PRO A 16 4.92 -24.55 -4.99
C PRO A 16 5.69 -25.82 -4.62
N ASP A 17 6.12 -25.92 -3.37
CA ASP A 17 6.79 -27.11 -2.82
C ASP A 17 5.85 -28.33 -2.77
N GLN A 18 4.55 -28.10 -2.57
CA GLN A 18 3.52 -29.13 -2.56
C GLN A 18 2.42 -28.81 -3.56
N LYS A 19 1.77 -29.85 -4.07
CA LYS A 19 0.67 -29.72 -5.03
C LYS A 19 -0.54 -29.03 -4.42
N SER A 20 -1.14 -28.11 -5.18
CA SER A 20 -2.36 -27.42 -4.76
C SER A 20 -3.55 -28.39 -4.59
N THR A 21 -4.18 -28.32 -3.41
CA THR A 21 -5.45 -29.00 -3.14
C THR A 21 -6.64 -28.22 -3.71
N ILE A 22 -6.55 -26.89 -3.71
CA ILE A 22 -7.52 -26.00 -4.36
C ILE A 22 -7.32 -26.09 -5.86
N LYS A 23 -8.40 -26.32 -6.62
CA LYS A 23 -8.35 -26.38 -8.09
C LYS A 23 -8.61 -25.04 -8.75
N THR A 24 -9.68 -24.37 -8.31
CA THR A 24 -10.12 -23.11 -8.91
C THR A 24 -10.75 -22.20 -7.87
N LEU A 25 -10.58 -20.90 -8.03
CA LEU A 25 -11.25 -19.87 -7.23
C LEU A 25 -11.95 -18.89 -8.16
N LYS A 26 -13.29 -18.81 -8.09
CA LYS A 26 -14.06 -17.81 -8.83
C LYS A 26 -13.65 -16.40 -8.37
N LEU A 27 -13.45 -15.47 -9.32
CA LEU A 27 -13.29 -14.06 -8.99
C LEU A 27 -14.62 -13.49 -8.50
N SER A 28 -14.57 -12.82 -7.36
CA SER A 28 -15.72 -12.17 -6.76
C SER A 28 -16.03 -10.83 -7.45
N VAL A 29 -17.20 -10.24 -7.19
CA VAL A 29 -17.53 -8.90 -7.74
C VAL A 29 -16.57 -7.80 -7.29
N SER A 30 -15.87 -8.00 -6.18
CA SER A 30 -14.84 -7.09 -5.67
C SER A 30 -13.51 -7.27 -6.41
N ASP A 31 -13.25 -8.46 -6.97
CA ASP A 31 -12.05 -8.75 -7.76
C ASP A 31 -12.17 -8.26 -9.21
N LEU A 32 -13.36 -8.35 -9.80
CA LEU A 32 -13.58 -8.08 -11.22
C LEU A 32 -13.14 -6.67 -11.67
N PRO A 33 -13.44 -5.56 -10.95
CA PRO A 33 -12.98 -4.24 -11.34
C PRO A 33 -11.46 -4.10 -11.35
N MET A 34 -10.74 -4.96 -10.63
CA MET A 34 -9.28 -4.93 -10.60
C MET A 34 -8.66 -5.56 -11.84
N LEU A 35 -9.43 -6.26 -12.69
CA LEU A 35 -8.95 -6.81 -13.97
C LEU A 35 -8.39 -5.73 -14.90
N SER A 36 -8.86 -4.48 -14.81
CA SER A 36 -8.36 -3.33 -15.57
C SER A 36 -7.29 -2.52 -14.82
N CYS A 37 -6.91 -2.90 -13.61
CA CYS A 37 -5.86 -2.25 -12.82
C CYS A 37 -4.50 -2.91 -13.05
N HIS A 38 -3.43 -2.12 -12.91
CA HIS A 38 -2.07 -2.66 -12.95
C HIS A 38 -1.81 -3.60 -11.76
N TYR A 39 -0.84 -4.49 -11.93
CA TYR A 39 -0.33 -5.32 -10.84
C TYR A 39 0.18 -4.43 -9.69
N ILE A 40 -0.02 -4.89 -8.47
CA ILE A 40 0.51 -4.24 -7.27
C ILE A 40 2.01 -4.50 -7.20
N GLN A 41 2.81 -3.44 -7.04
CA GLN A 41 4.23 -3.53 -6.78
C GLN A 41 4.55 -2.99 -5.39
N LYS A 42 5.25 -3.79 -4.57
CA LYS A 42 5.76 -3.42 -3.26
C LYS A 42 7.08 -4.13 -3.02
N GLY A 43 8.03 -3.44 -2.43
CA GLY A 43 9.34 -4.01 -2.15
C GLY A 43 9.93 -3.48 -0.86
N VAL A 44 11.00 -4.13 -0.44
CA VAL A 44 11.78 -3.74 0.73
C VAL A 44 13.22 -3.50 0.32
N LEU A 45 13.81 -2.45 0.88
CA LEU A 45 15.21 -2.11 0.74
C LEU A 45 15.92 -2.53 2.03
N LEU A 46 16.94 -3.38 1.90
CA LEU A 46 17.65 -3.99 3.03
C LEU A 46 19.15 -3.83 2.84
N THR A 47 19.89 -3.72 3.95
CA THR A 47 21.36 -3.78 3.94
C THR A 47 21.83 -5.16 3.49
N SER A 48 23.06 -5.23 2.97
CA SER A 48 23.64 -6.50 2.56
C SER A 48 23.62 -7.52 3.70
N PRO A 49 23.23 -8.79 3.43
CA PRO A 49 23.27 -9.83 4.43
C PRO A 49 24.72 -10.20 4.79
N PRO A 50 24.96 -10.87 5.94
CA PRO A 50 26.28 -11.33 6.35
C PRO A 50 26.77 -12.60 5.58
N TYR A 51 26.12 -12.94 4.47
CA TYR A 51 26.41 -14.12 3.63
C TYR A 51 26.40 -13.73 2.16
N SER A 52 26.81 -14.65 1.27
CA SER A 52 26.92 -14.34 -0.16
C SER A 52 25.55 -14.04 -0.78
N PHE A 53 25.55 -13.25 -1.86
CA PHE A 53 24.31 -12.97 -2.58
C PHE A 53 23.70 -14.23 -3.20
N ASP A 54 24.52 -15.21 -3.62
CA ASP A 54 24.02 -16.46 -4.18
C ASP A 54 23.36 -17.36 -3.11
N ASP A 55 23.88 -17.36 -1.88
CA ASP A 55 23.22 -18.01 -0.74
C ASP A 55 21.87 -17.35 -0.45
N LEU A 56 21.82 -16.01 -0.43
CA LEU A 56 20.56 -15.27 -0.28
C LEU A 56 19.52 -15.71 -1.31
N LEU A 57 19.90 -15.75 -2.58
CA LEU A 57 19.00 -16.16 -3.67
C LEU A 57 18.50 -17.59 -3.47
N THR A 58 19.38 -18.50 -3.02
CA THR A 58 19.00 -19.90 -2.76
C THR A 58 17.97 -19.98 -1.63
N PHE A 59 18.21 -19.29 -0.51
CA PHE A 59 17.26 -19.24 0.61
C PHE A 59 15.92 -18.61 0.23
N LEU A 60 15.94 -17.50 -0.52
CA LEU A 60 14.72 -16.82 -0.97
C LEU A 60 13.89 -17.70 -1.91
N LYS A 61 14.53 -18.42 -2.85
CA LYS A 61 13.84 -19.35 -3.76
C LYS A 61 13.16 -20.50 -3.01
N GLN A 62 13.89 -21.13 -2.08
CA GLN A 62 13.34 -22.22 -1.26
C GLN A 62 12.18 -21.73 -0.38
N SER A 63 12.36 -20.58 0.27
CA SER A 63 11.33 -19.98 1.12
C SER A 63 10.10 -19.58 0.30
N LEU A 64 10.28 -19.07 -0.92
CA LEU A 64 9.18 -18.74 -1.82
C LEU A 64 8.42 -20.00 -2.27
N SER A 65 9.14 -21.06 -2.65
CA SER A 65 8.56 -22.37 -2.99
C SER A 65 7.66 -22.89 -1.87
N PHE A 66 8.14 -22.87 -0.62
CA PHE A 66 7.36 -23.28 0.55
C PHE A 66 6.19 -22.33 0.83
N THR A 67 6.38 -21.03 0.66
CA THR A 67 5.29 -20.04 0.83
C THR A 67 4.17 -20.30 -0.16
N LEU A 68 4.48 -20.58 -1.43
CA LEU A 68 3.48 -20.79 -2.48
C LEU A 68 2.58 -22.00 -2.22
N THR A 69 3.03 -23.00 -1.45
CA THR A 69 2.17 -24.10 -0.95
C THR A 69 0.97 -23.58 -0.16
N HIS A 70 1.15 -22.50 0.59
CA HIS A 70 0.09 -21.87 1.36
C HIS A 70 -0.73 -20.85 0.56
N PHE A 71 -0.21 -20.40 -0.59
CA PHE A 71 -0.82 -19.39 -1.45
C PHE A 71 -1.00 -19.89 -2.89
N PRO A 72 -1.76 -21.00 -3.09
CA PRO A 72 -1.89 -21.66 -4.40
C PRO A 72 -2.44 -20.76 -5.50
N ALA A 73 -3.25 -19.76 -5.14
CA ALA A 73 -3.77 -18.76 -6.06
C ALA A 73 -2.66 -17.96 -6.77
N LEU A 74 -1.52 -17.69 -6.12
CA LEU A 74 -0.44 -16.89 -6.70
C LEU A 74 0.40 -17.66 -7.72
N ALA A 75 0.48 -18.98 -7.59
CA ALA A 75 1.14 -19.87 -8.56
C ALA A 75 0.21 -20.30 -9.71
N GLY A 76 -1.02 -19.80 -9.75
CA GLY A 76 -2.02 -20.13 -10.77
C GLY A 76 -1.96 -19.26 -12.03
N ARG A 77 -3.03 -19.33 -12.82
CA ARG A 77 -3.34 -18.42 -13.95
C ARG A 77 -4.81 -18.02 -13.91
N LEU A 78 -5.16 -16.89 -14.53
CA LEU A 78 -6.57 -16.60 -14.78
C LEU A 78 -7.08 -17.48 -15.92
N ILE A 79 -8.34 -17.88 -15.83
CA ILE A 79 -9.07 -18.57 -16.88
C ILE A 79 -10.49 -18.01 -16.94
N THR A 80 -11.00 -17.81 -18.15
CA THR A 80 -12.41 -17.49 -18.38
C THR A 80 -13.10 -18.74 -18.89
N TYR A 81 -14.12 -19.21 -18.17
CA TYR A 81 -14.89 -20.40 -18.57
C TYR A 81 -15.94 -20.06 -19.63
N SER A 82 -16.55 -21.10 -20.21
CA SER A 82 -17.58 -20.97 -21.24
C SER A 82 -18.86 -20.26 -20.76
N ASP A 83 -19.11 -20.24 -19.45
CA ASP A 83 -20.17 -19.46 -18.82
C ASP A 83 -19.80 -17.98 -18.61
N GLY A 84 -18.58 -17.58 -18.97
CA GLY A 84 -18.04 -16.23 -18.89
C GLY A 84 -17.47 -15.83 -17.52
N TYR A 85 -17.48 -16.70 -16.51
CA TYR A 85 -16.84 -16.37 -15.24
C TYR A 85 -15.32 -16.48 -15.33
N VAL A 86 -14.65 -15.49 -14.74
CA VAL A 86 -13.20 -15.50 -14.56
C VAL A 86 -12.86 -16.19 -13.25
N HIS A 87 -11.96 -17.17 -13.31
CA HIS A 87 -11.45 -17.94 -12.19
C HIS A 87 -9.93 -17.81 -12.11
N ILE A 88 -9.40 -18.01 -10.91
CA ILE A 88 -7.99 -18.33 -10.69
C ILE A 88 -7.88 -19.85 -10.75
N LEU A 89 -7.22 -20.36 -11.79
CA LEU A 89 -6.87 -21.77 -11.92
C LEU A 89 -5.59 -22.03 -11.12
N CYS A 90 -5.71 -22.71 -9.98
CA CYS A 90 -4.61 -23.10 -9.10
C CYS A 90 -3.90 -24.35 -9.64
N ASN A 91 -3.18 -24.18 -10.76
CA ASN A 91 -2.53 -25.26 -11.51
C ASN A 91 -1.03 -25.41 -11.23
N ASP A 92 -0.50 -24.78 -10.18
CA ASP A 92 0.91 -24.82 -9.81
C ASP A 92 1.87 -24.40 -10.94
N SER A 93 1.44 -23.51 -11.87
CA SER A 93 2.28 -22.99 -12.95
C SER A 93 3.44 -22.09 -12.48
N GLY A 94 3.52 -21.82 -11.18
CA GLY A 94 4.59 -21.07 -10.55
C GLY A 94 4.56 -19.57 -10.79
N VAL A 95 5.56 -18.92 -10.20
CA VAL A 95 5.79 -17.46 -10.22
C VAL A 95 7.15 -17.15 -10.80
N ASP A 96 7.32 -15.96 -11.38
CA ASP A 96 8.63 -15.54 -11.87
C ASP A 96 9.55 -15.12 -10.71
N PHE A 97 10.80 -15.58 -10.75
CA PHE A 97 11.86 -15.14 -9.84
C PHE A 97 13.02 -14.58 -10.64
N ILE A 98 13.39 -13.33 -10.36
CA ILE A 98 14.32 -12.54 -11.14
C ILE A 98 15.52 -12.16 -10.28
N ARG A 99 16.73 -12.36 -10.83
CA ARG A 99 17.97 -11.81 -10.30
C ARG A 99 18.39 -10.61 -11.14
N ALA A 100 18.60 -9.47 -10.49
CA ALA A 100 19.08 -8.26 -11.13
C ALA A 100 20.27 -7.66 -10.35
N LYS A 101 21.00 -6.74 -11.00
CA LYS A 101 22.17 -6.06 -10.43
C LYS A 101 22.13 -4.58 -10.79
N ALA A 102 22.27 -3.73 -9.79
CA ALA A 102 22.33 -2.28 -9.90
C ALA A 102 23.38 -1.70 -8.92
N LYS A 103 24.63 -2.19 -9.00
CA LYS A 103 25.75 -1.79 -8.10
C LYS A 103 26.17 -0.31 -8.18
N HIS A 104 25.60 0.46 -9.10
CA HIS A 104 25.78 1.92 -9.14
C HIS A 104 24.83 2.66 -8.18
N HIS A 105 23.83 1.97 -7.61
CA HIS A 105 22.96 2.49 -6.57
C HIS A 105 23.38 1.97 -5.19
N SER A 106 23.39 2.86 -4.21
CA SER A 106 23.48 2.53 -2.79
C SER A 106 22.16 2.84 -2.10
N ILE A 107 21.91 2.24 -0.93
CA ILE A 107 20.72 2.51 -0.13
C ILE A 107 20.61 4.01 0.15
N ASN A 108 21.69 4.63 0.63
CA ASN A 108 21.68 6.04 0.98
C ASN A 108 21.32 6.93 -0.23
N ASN A 109 21.79 6.59 -1.43
CA ASN A 109 21.47 7.34 -2.65
C ASN A 109 20.01 7.18 -3.08
N LEU A 110 19.32 6.11 -2.68
CA LEU A 110 17.93 5.81 -3.06
C LEU A 110 16.89 6.37 -2.08
N VAL A 111 17.26 6.54 -0.81
CA VAL A 111 16.34 7.01 0.25
C VAL A 111 16.83 8.27 0.97
N SER A 112 17.82 8.96 0.42
CA SER A 112 18.35 10.19 1.03
C SER A 112 17.21 11.19 1.30
N PRO A 113 17.15 11.79 2.50
CA PRO A 113 16.18 12.84 2.83
C PRO A 113 16.28 14.07 1.92
N SER A 114 17.40 14.24 1.20
CA SER A 114 17.59 15.32 0.22
C SER A 114 16.88 15.07 -1.11
N LEU A 115 16.44 13.83 -1.38
CA LEU A 115 15.70 13.52 -2.60
C LEU A 115 14.34 14.22 -2.58
N THR A 116 14.07 14.96 -3.66
CA THR A 116 12.77 15.61 -3.83
C THR A 116 11.73 14.62 -4.33
N ASP A 117 12.14 13.72 -5.23
CA ASP A 117 11.28 12.77 -5.94
C ASP A 117 11.77 11.34 -5.73
N VAL A 118 10.85 10.39 -5.88
CA VAL A 118 11.19 8.97 -5.90
C VAL A 118 12.07 8.71 -7.12
N PRO A 119 13.27 8.11 -6.96
CA PRO A 119 14.14 7.77 -8.07
C PRO A 119 13.44 6.84 -9.09
N ASN A 120 13.50 7.20 -10.38
CA ASN A 120 12.88 6.40 -11.45
C ASN A 120 13.42 4.96 -11.53
N CYS A 121 14.64 4.70 -11.06
CA CYS A 121 15.23 3.37 -11.06
C CYS A 121 14.45 2.35 -10.23
N PHE A 122 13.59 2.78 -9.29
CA PHE A 122 12.71 1.85 -8.57
C PHE A 122 11.80 1.06 -9.51
N LYS A 123 11.40 1.64 -10.66
CA LYS A 123 10.61 0.93 -11.68
C LYS A 123 11.37 -0.25 -12.27
N GLU A 124 12.70 -0.14 -12.39
CA GLU A 124 13.58 -1.22 -12.87
C GLU A 124 13.80 -2.31 -11.81
N PHE A 125 13.43 -2.07 -10.56
CA PHE A 125 13.56 -3.03 -9.46
C PHE A 125 12.35 -3.96 -9.32
N PHE A 126 11.35 -3.78 -10.18
CA PHE A 126 10.19 -4.64 -10.30
C PHE A 126 10.12 -5.26 -11.70
N THR A 127 9.38 -6.35 -11.80
CA THR A 127 8.96 -6.92 -13.08
C THR A 127 7.48 -6.64 -13.31
N PHE A 128 6.99 -6.86 -14.53
CA PHE A 128 5.58 -6.61 -14.89
C PHE A 128 5.12 -5.16 -14.68
N ASP A 129 6.02 -4.20 -14.82
CA ASP A 129 5.63 -2.78 -14.78
C ASP A 129 4.54 -2.48 -15.82
N ASN A 130 3.55 -1.69 -15.40
CA ASN A 130 2.32 -1.37 -16.16
C ASN A 130 1.54 -2.58 -16.70
N THR A 131 1.77 -3.79 -16.18
CA THR A 131 1.00 -4.97 -16.59
C THR A 131 -0.39 -4.92 -15.96
N ILE A 132 -1.42 -5.00 -16.79
CA ILE A 132 -2.82 -5.03 -16.38
C ILE A 132 -3.19 -6.42 -15.85
N SER A 133 -4.00 -6.49 -14.79
CA SER A 133 -4.43 -7.72 -14.13
C SER A 133 -5.08 -8.75 -15.07
N TYR A 134 -5.79 -8.32 -16.12
CA TYR A 134 -6.31 -9.25 -17.13
C TYR A 134 -5.21 -10.09 -17.83
N SER A 135 -3.98 -9.57 -17.91
CA SER A 135 -2.83 -10.31 -18.45
C SER A 135 -2.51 -11.59 -17.67
N GLY A 136 -3.06 -11.76 -16.46
CA GLY A 136 -2.94 -13.00 -15.68
C GLY A 136 -3.47 -14.25 -16.37
N HIS A 137 -4.21 -14.12 -17.47
CA HIS A 137 -4.57 -15.23 -18.36
C HIS A 137 -3.36 -15.81 -19.10
N PHE A 138 -2.37 -14.98 -19.39
CA PHE A 138 -1.22 -15.30 -20.25
C PHE A 138 0.13 -15.14 -19.54
N LYS A 139 0.14 -14.50 -18.37
CA LYS A 139 1.33 -14.20 -17.57
C LYS A 139 1.20 -14.76 -16.14
N PRO A 140 2.31 -14.99 -15.43
CA PRO A 140 2.30 -15.28 -14.01
C PRO A 140 1.48 -14.25 -13.21
N LEU A 141 0.82 -14.70 -12.15
CA LEU A 141 0.04 -13.85 -11.26
C LEU A 141 0.90 -13.14 -10.22
N ALA A 142 2.13 -13.62 -10.01
CA ALA A 142 3.09 -13.00 -9.12
C ALA A 142 4.51 -13.13 -9.64
N ALA A 143 5.38 -12.27 -9.13
CA ALA A 143 6.82 -12.34 -9.33
C ALA A 143 7.59 -11.73 -8.15
N VAL A 144 8.83 -12.22 -7.97
CA VAL A 144 9.79 -11.66 -7.02
C VAL A 144 11.07 -11.31 -7.78
N GLN A 145 11.51 -10.07 -7.67
CA GLN A 145 12.79 -9.61 -8.19
C GLN A 145 13.73 -9.27 -7.03
N VAL A 146 14.94 -9.80 -7.08
CA VAL A 146 16.00 -9.53 -6.11
C VAL A 146 17.11 -8.77 -6.84
N THR A 147 17.27 -7.49 -6.49
CA THR A 147 18.25 -6.59 -7.11
C THR A 147 19.42 -6.36 -6.16
N GLU A 148 20.62 -6.77 -6.56
CA GLU A 148 21.87 -6.51 -5.84
C GLU A 148 22.30 -5.04 -6.02
N LEU A 149 22.47 -4.31 -4.92
CA LEU A 149 22.95 -2.92 -4.89
C LEU A 149 24.42 -2.85 -4.45
N ALA A 150 24.98 -1.66 -4.33
CA ALA A 150 26.36 -1.46 -3.88
C ALA A 150 26.58 -1.92 -2.43
N ASP A 151 25.62 -1.61 -1.56
CA ASP A 151 25.66 -1.80 -0.09
C ASP A 151 24.38 -2.47 0.45
N GLY A 152 23.57 -3.05 -0.44
CA GLY A 152 22.25 -3.54 -0.09
C GLY A 152 21.62 -4.48 -1.11
N VAL A 153 20.38 -4.82 -0.82
CA VAL A 153 19.50 -5.60 -1.69
C VAL A 153 18.11 -4.98 -1.69
N PHE A 154 17.50 -4.91 -2.86
CA PHE A 154 16.09 -4.63 -2.99
C PHE A 154 15.33 -5.92 -3.34
N ILE A 155 14.29 -6.23 -2.58
CA ILE A 155 13.39 -7.35 -2.85
C ILE A 155 12.04 -6.78 -3.27
N GLY A 156 11.79 -6.76 -4.58
CA GLY A 156 10.54 -6.32 -5.18
C GLY A 156 9.58 -7.48 -5.37
N CYS A 157 8.33 -7.31 -4.98
CA CYS A 157 7.26 -8.27 -5.25
C CYS A 157 6.17 -7.59 -6.09
N THR A 158 5.75 -8.28 -7.14
CA THR A 158 4.69 -7.83 -8.05
C THR A 158 3.58 -8.86 -8.07
N VAL A 159 2.32 -8.46 -7.83
CA VAL A 159 1.18 -9.38 -7.72
C VAL A 159 -0.05 -8.82 -8.45
N ASN A 160 -0.76 -9.68 -9.15
CA ASN A 160 -1.98 -9.36 -9.87
C ASN A 160 -3.07 -8.81 -8.92
N HIS A 161 -3.59 -7.61 -9.21
CA HIS A 161 -4.51 -6.93 -8.30
C HIS A 161 -5.89 -7.59 -8.28
N ALA A 162 -6.30 -8.30 -9.34
CA ALA A 162 -7.52 -9.10 -9.32
C ALA A 162 -7.44 -10.34 -8.41
N VAL A 163 -6.23 -10.72 -7.98
CA VAL A 163 -6.01 -11.87 -7.09
C VAL A 163 -5.88 -11.43 -5.62
N THR A 164 -5.39 -10.22 -5.37
CA THR A 164 -5.12 -9.71 -4.02
C THR A 164 -5.43 -8.22 -3.88
N ASP A 165 -5.94 -7.84 -2.72
CA ASP A 165 -5.85 -6.48 -2.20
C ASP A 165 -4.61 -6.28 -1.30
N GLY A 166 -4.43 -5.08 -0.76
CA GLY A 166 -3.29 -4.79 0.13
C GLY A 166 -3.21 -5.68 1.38
N ALA A 167 -4.34 -6.10 1.95
CA ALA A 167 -4.34 -6.94 3.15
C ALA A 167 -3.89 -8.37 2.83
N SER A 168 -4.42 -8.96 1.76
CA SER A 168 -4.03 -10.30 1.30
C SER A 168 -2.61 -10.33 0.74
N PHE A 169 -2.17 -9.27 0.04
CA PHE A 169 -0.77 -9.10 -0.37
C PHE A 169 0.18 -9.11 0.83
N TRP A 170 -0.09 -8.30 1.87
CA TRP A 170 0.78 -8.25 3.04
C TRP A 170 0.69 -9.52 3.89
N ASN A 171 -0.41 -10.28 3.83
CA ASN A 171 -0.43 -11.61 4.41
C ASN A 171 0.64 -12.50 3.74
N PHE A 172 0.60 -12.61 2.40
CA PHE A 172 1.60 -13.35 1.63
C PHE A 172 3.04 -12.87 1.90
N PHE A 173 3.29 -11.56 1.80
CA PHE A 173 4.64 -11.01 1.94
C PHE A 173 5.20 -11.23 3.35
N ASN A 174 4.37 -11.08 4.39
CA ASN A 174 4.80 -11.35 5.76
C ASN A 174 5.01 -12.85 6.01
N THR A 175 4.18 -13.74 5.44
CA THR A 175 4.40 -15.19 5.52
C THR A 175 5.68 -15.59 4.81
N PHE A 176 5.99 -14.99 3.65
CA PHE A 176 7.25 -15.21 2.96
C PHE A 176 8.44 -14.80 3.84
N ALA A 177 8.38 -13.62 4.47
CA ALA A 177 9.40 -13.18 5.40
C ALA A 177 9.50 -14.05 6.68
N GLU A 178 8.38 -14.57 7.18
CA GLU A 178 8.31 -15.49 8.32
C GLU A 178 9.02 -16.82 7.98
N ILE A 179 8.78 -17.38 6.80
CA ILE A 179 9.43 -18.60 6.32
C ILE A 179 10.93 -18.37 6.09
N CYS A 180 11.32 -17.22 5.53
CA CYS A 180 12.74 -16.83 5.41
C CYS A 180 13.46 -16.78 6.77
N LYS A 181 12.73 -16.58 7.88
CA LYS A 181 13.29 -16.64 9.25
C LYS A 181 13.38 -18.08 9.80
N GLY A 182 13.02 -19.10 9.01
CA GLY A 182 13.12 -20.51 9.39
C GLY A 182 11.88 -21.06 10.12
N VAL A 183 10.75 -20.34 10.09
CA VAL A 183 9.51 -20.82 10.72
C VAL A 183 8.90 -21.96 9.90
N LYS A 184 8.57 -23.07 10.59
CA LYS A 184 8.00 -24.28 9.96
C LYS A 184 6.47 -24.26 9.83
N LYS A 185 5.78 -23.46 10.65
CA LYS A 185 4.31 -23.33 10.66
C LYS A 185 3.94 -21.87 10.60
N ILE A 186 3.21 -21.48 9.57
CA ILE A 186 2.83 -20.08 9.33
C ILE A 186 1.87 -19.58 10.41
N SER A 187 2.05 -18.32 10.82
CA SER A 187 1.22 -17.67 11.84
C SER A 187 -0.19 -17.33 11.37
N LYS A 188 -0.37 -17.02 10.08
CA LYS A 188 -1.61 -16.52 9.49
C LYS A 188 -1.93 -17.24 8.18
N SER A 189 -2.76 -18.29 8.26
CA SER A 189 -3.18 -19.03 7.08
C SER A 189 -4.22 -18.25 6.26
N PRO A 190 -4.04 -18.08 4.93
CA PRO A 190 -5.04 -17.42 4.09
C PRO A 190 -6.35 -18.24 4.02
N ASN A 191 -7.48 -17.53 4.02
CA ASN A 191 -8.80 -18.13 3.83
C ASN A 191 -9.22 -17.97 2.35
N PHE A 192 -9.40 -19.10 1.66
CA PHE A 192 -9.79 -19.14 0.25
C PHE A 192 -11.29 -19.41 0.03
N SER A 193 -12.11 -19.37 1.09
CA SER A 193 -13.56 -19.51 0.92
C SER A 193 -14.08 -18.45 -0.04
N ARG A 194 -15.01 -18.84 -0.90
CA ARG A 194 -15.69 -17.95 -1.85
C ARG A 194 -17.18 -17.82 -1.57
N ASP A 195 -17.67 -18.48 -0.52
CA ASP A 195 -19.04 -18.31 -0.04
C ASP A 195 -19.13 -17.02 0.80
N THR A 196 -19.29 -15.90 0.10
CA THR A 196 -19.33 -14.55 0.68
C THR A 196 -20.37 -13.72 -0.05
N VAL A 197 -20.74 -12.57 0.53
CA VAL A 197 -21.64 -11.58 -0.10
C VAL A 197 -21.11 -11.02 -1.42
N PHE A 198 -19.84 -11.27 -1.78
CA PHE A 198 -19.27 -10.89 -3.07
C PHE A 198 -19.43 -11.97 -4.16
N ASN A 199 -19.98 -13.14 -3.83
CA ASN A 199 -20.33 -14.12 -4.85
C ASN A 199 -21.62 -13.67 -5.56
N SER A 200 -21.51 -13.37 -6.84
CA SER A 200 -22.63 -12.92 -7.66
C SER A 200 -22.86 -13.85 -8.85
N PRO A 201 -24.12 -14.04 -9.28
CA PRO A 201 -24.45 -14.70 -10.54
C PRO A 201 -24.24 -13.79 -11.77
N ALA A 202 -23.83 -12.53 -11.58
CA ALA A 202 -23.57 -11.63 -12.70
C ALA A 202 -22.26 -12.00 -13.40
N VAL A 203 -22.34 -12.10 -14.73
CA VAL A 203 -21.19 -12.37 -15.61
C VAL A 203 -20.82 -11.08 -16.34
N LEU A 204 -19.55 -10.67 -16.26
CA LEU A 204 -19.02 -9.57 -17.03
C LEU A 204 -18.31 -10.13 -18.27
N GLN A 205 -18.93 -9.93 -19.43
CA GLN A 205 -18.34 -10.29 -20.71
C GLN A 205 -17.31 -9.23 -21.12
N PHE A 206 -16.10 -9.66 -21.42
CA PHE A 206 -15.03 -8.79 -21.92
C PHE A 206 -14.91 -8.93 -23.44
N PRO A 207 -14.58 -7.84 -24.17
CA PRO A 207 -14.27 -7.95 -25.59
C PRO A 207 -12.98 -8.75 -25.80
N ASP A 208 -12.75 -9.19 -27.04
CA ASP A 208 -11.48 -9.82 -27.42
C ASP A 208 -10.29 -8.93 -27.03
N GLY A 209 -9.32 -9.52 -26.34
CA GLY A 209 -8.16 -8.79 -25.78
C GLY A 209 -8.35 -8.24 -24.36
N GLY A 210 -9.55 -8.31 -23.78
CA GLY A 210 -9.81 -7.93 -22.39
C GLY A 210 -10.13 -6.44 -22.16
N PRO A 211 -10.25 -6.02 -20.89
CA PRO A 211 -10.54 -4.63 -20.54
C PRO A 211 -9.34 -3.71 -20.78
N LYS A 212 -9.62 -2.45 -21.11
CA LYS A 212 -8.61 -1.38 -21.15
C LYS A 212 -8.34 -0.83 -19.74
N VAL A 213 -7.18 -0.19 -19.55
CA VAL A 213 -6.85 0.50 -18.28
C VAL A 213 -7.92 1.53 -17.96
N THR A 214 -8.35 1.59 -16.70
CA THR A 214 -9.41 2.50 -16.22
C THR A 214 -8.89 3.87 -15.79
N PHE A 215 -7.60 4.15 -15.98
CA PHE A 215 -6.95 5.42 -15.66
C PHE A 215 -5.85 5.72 -16.68
N SER A 216 -5.48 6.99 -16.81
CA SER A 216 -4.41 7.43 -17.71
C SER A 216 -3.04 7.04 -17.13
N GLY A 217 -2.62 5.78 -17.35
CA GLY A 217 -1.37 5.24 -16.83
C GLY A 217 -0.11 5.86 -17.46
N ASP A 218 -0.24 6.45 -18.64
CA ASP A 218 0.86 7.07 -19.39
C ASP A 218 1.09 8.54 -19.04
N GLU A 219 0.26 9.12 -18.15
CA GLU A 219 0.45 10.50 -17.71
C GLU A 219 1.77 10.62 -16.94
N PRO A 220 2.56 11.69 -17.20
CA PRO A 220 3.80 11.90 -16.48
C PRO A 220 3.51 12.19 -15.00
N LEU A 221 3.62 11.15 -14.18
CA LEU A 221 3.47 11.26 -12.74
C LEU A 221 4.81 11.57 -12.08
N ARG A 222 4.81 12.62 -11.26
CA ARG A 222 5.90 12.93 -10.34
C ARG A 222 5.58 12.34 -8.98
N GLU A 223 6.39 11.39 -8.53
CA GLU A 223 6.20 10.69 -7.26
C GLU A 223 7.09 11.31 -6.17
N ARG A 224 6.52 11.54 -4.98
CA ARG A 224 7.23 12.09 -3.83
C ARG A 224 6.82 11.40 -2.55
N VAL A 225 7.79 11.13 -1.68
CA VAL A 225 7.56 10.63 -0.32
C VAL A 225 7.55 11.80 0.66
N PHE A 226 6.45 11.94 1.40
CA PHE A 226 6.34 12.90 2.50
C PHE A 226 6.63 12.19 3.82
N HIS A 227 7.55 12.75 4.59
CA HIS A 227 7.91 12.23 5.91
C HIS A 227 7.19 13.02 7.00
N PHE A 228 6.49 12.30 7.88
CA PHE A 228 5.83 12.88 9.04
C PHE A 228 6.33 12.18 10.31
N SER A 229 6.76 12.96 11.31
CA SER A 229 7.10 12.39 12.60
C SER A 229 5.83 11.90 13.33
N ARG A 230 6.02 11.01 14.30
CA ARG A 230 4.93 10.53 15.16
C ARG A 230 4.23 11.70 15.86
N GLU A 231 5.01 12.65 16.34
CA GLU A 231 4.56 13.84 17.06
C GLU A 231 3.72 14.74 16.13
N ALA A 232 4.18 14.96 14.89
CA ALA A 232 3.44 15.72 13.88
C ALA A 232 2.08 15.08 13.58
N ILE A 233 2.04 13.75 13.43
CA ILE A 233 0.78 13.02 13.21
C ILE A 233 -0.15 13.15 14.44
N GLN A 234 0.39 13.06 15.66
CA GLN A 234 -0.40 13.22 16.88
C GLN A 234 -0.96 14.62 17.02
N ILE A 235 -0.19 15.65 16.68
CA ILE A 235 -0.65 17.04 16.64
C ILE A 235 -1.78 17.21 15.62
N LEU A 236 -1.65 16.62 14.42
CA LEU A 236 -2.73 16.64 13.43
C LEU A 236 -3.98 15.97 13.96
N LYS A 237 -3.85 14.81 14.61
CA LYS A 237 -4.98 14.12 15.26
C LYS A 237 -5.63 14.99 16.33
N ILE A 238 -4.84 15.62 17.19
CA ILE A 238 -5.33 16.51 18.24
C ILE A 238 -6.08 17.69 17.62
N ARG A 239 -5.53 18.35 16.59
CA ARG A 239 -6.16 19.48 15.91
C ARG A 239 -7.46 19.10 15.22
N ALA A 240 -7.52 17.93 14.58
CA ALA A 240 -8.73 17.44 13.94
C ALA A 240 -9.84 17.12 14.96
N ASN A 241 -9.47 16.75 16.19
CA ASN A 241 -10.43 16.44 17.27
C ASN A 241 -10.63 17.59 18.28
N GLY A 242 -9.88 18.69 18.16
CA GLY A 242 -9.78 19.74 19.18
C GLY A 242 -10.97 20.68 19.24
N SER A 243 -11.22 21.20 20.45
CA SER A 243 -12.11 22.33 20.78
C SER A 243 -11.34 23.67 20.72
N GLU A 244 -12.04 24.80 20.62
CA GLU A 244 -11.46 26.15 20.45
C GLU A 244 -10.35 26.51 21.46
N GLN A 245 -10.44 26.03 22.71
CA GLN A 245 -9.43 26.25 23.76
C GLN A 245 -8.05 25.65 23.43
N LEU A 246 -8.01 24.55 22.67
CA LEU A 246 -6.76 23.86 22.36
C LEU A 246 -5.99 24.52 21.22
N ASN A 247 -6.72 25.17 20.30
CA ASN A 247 -6.13 25.99 19.24
C ASN A 247 -5.29 27.14 19.83
N HIS A 248 -5.72 27.71 20.96
CA HIS A 248 -4.96 28.72 21.70
C HIS A 248 -3.68 28.16 22.31
N ILE A 249 -3.71 26.98 22.95
CA ILE A 249 -2.52 26.34 23.54
C ILE A 249 -1.51 25.94 22.45
N THR A 250 -1.99 25.46 21.30
CA THR A 250 -1.10 25.12 20.19
C THR A 250 -0.46 26.36 19.55
N LYS A 251 -1.17 27.49 19.49
CA LYS A 251 -0.61 28.75 19.00
C LYS A 251 0.36 29.40 20.00
N SER A 252 0.05 29.35 21.30
CA SER A 252 0.88 29.96 22.35
C SER A 252 2.22 29.24 22.56
N ASN A 253 2.26 27.92 22.31
CA ASN A 253 3.45 27.09 22.52
C ASN A 253 4.33 26.97 21.26
N GLY A 254 4.10 27.79 20.24
CA GLY A 254 4.93 27.83 19.02
C GLY A 254 4.83 26.59 18.14
N PHE A 255 3.70 25.87 18.16
CA PHE A 255 3.54 24.71 17.28
C PHE A 255 3.36 25.16 15.82
N PRO A 256 4.04 24.50 14.86
CA PRO A 256 4.06 24.93 13.47
C PRO A 256 2.68 24.95 12.81
N ASP A 257 2.42 25.96 11.98
CA ASP A 257 1.19 26.05 11.20
C ASP A 257 1.12 24.91 10.16
N SER A 258 -0.08 24.67 9.63
CA SER A 258 -0.39 23.67 8.59
C SER A 258 0.54 23.71 7.37
N THR A 259 1.10 24.87 7.03
CA THR A 259 2.10 25.06 5.97
C THR A 259 3.51 24.61 6.40
N GLU A 260 3.88 24.80 7.65
CA GLU A 260 5.18 24.40 8.20
C GLU A 260 5.29 22.89 8.43
N ILE A 261 4.18 22.22 8.81
CA ILE A 261 4.13 20.75 8.99
C ILE A 261 4.38 20.02 7.66
N SER A 262 3.94 20.58 6.54
CA SER A 262 4.15 20.00 5.20
C SER A 262 5.45 20.47 4.53
N GLY A 263 6.02 21.60 4.93
CA GLY A 263 7.16 22.23 4.27
C GLY A 263 8.55 21.86 4.81
N LYS A 264 8.66 21.35 6.05
CA LYS A 264 9.96 21.10 6.68
C LYS A 264 10.31 19.61 6.69
N HIS A 265 11.27 19.22 5.84
CA HIS A 265 12.02 17.95 5.86
C HIS A 265 12.97 17.83 7.09
N VAL A 266 12.62 18.43 8.22
CA VAL A 266 13.61 18.76 9.24
C VAL A 266 13.44 17.87 10.47
N ASN A 267 14.51 17.13 10.75
CA ASN A 267 14.92 16.67 12.08
C ASN A 267 14.92 17.83 13.08
N TYR A 268 13.75 18.31 13.51
CA TYR A 268 13.68 19.16 14.68
C TYR A 268 13.73 18.26 15.91
N SER A 269 14.95 18.06 16.42
CA SER A 269 15.16 17.93 17.85
C SER A 269 14.65 19.22 18.48
N TRP A 270 13.41 19.22 18.97
CA TRP A 270 12.80 20.40 19.56
C TRP A 270 13.61 20.88 20.77
N LYS A 271 14.11 22.12 20.71
CA LYS A 271 14.70 22.79 21.89
C LYS A 271 13.60 23.05 22.91
N ILE A 272 13.83 22.51 24.10
CA ILE A 272 13.03 22.60 25.30
C ILE A 272 12.81 24.08 25.65
N VAL A 273 11.56 24.56 25.60
CA VAL A 273 11.18 25.80 26.29
C VAL A 273 10.86 25.42 27.73
N LYS A 274 11.76 25.77 28.65
CA LYS A 274 11.45 25.75 30.08
C LYS A 274 10.50 26.92 30.35
N THR A 275 9.26 26.63 30.73
CA THR A 275 8.45 27.56 31.51
C THR A 275 8.59 27.22 32.99
N ASP A 276 8.44 28.22 33.85
CA ASP A 276 8.78 28.19 35.28
C ASP A 276 8.02 27.15 36.13
N ASN A 277 7.10 26.39 35.54
CA ASN A 277 6.27 25.39 36.22
C ASN A 277 6.63 23.91 35.91
N GLY A 278 7.81 23.63 35.35
CA GLY A 278 8.38 22.29 35.36
C GLY A 278 7.99 21.37 34.19
N LEU A 279 9.04 20.90 33.50
CA LEU A 279 9.16 19.74 32.59
C LEU A 279 8.01 19.43 31.60
N LEU A 280 8.17 19.89 30.35
CA LEU A 280 7.65 19.20 29.16
C LEU A 280 8.73 18.27 28.62
N ASN A 281 8.89 17.11 29.24
CA ASN A 281 9.82 16.08 28.78
C ASN A 281 9.04 15.02 27.99
N GLY A 282 8.96 15.16 26.66
CA GLY A 282 8.71 14.06 25.70
C GLY A 282 7.43 13.21 25.85
N LYS A 283 6.58 13.47 26.84
CA LYS A 283 5.28 12.86 27.03
C LYS A 283 4.23 13.90 26.69
N ILE A 284 3.43 13.58 25.69
CA ILE A 284 2.04 14.01 25.57
C ILE A 284 1.49 14.08 27.00
N THR A 285 1.18 15.27 27.50
CA THR A 285 0.69 15.41 28.89
C THR A 285 -0.55 14.54 29.06
N THR A 286 -0.86 14.10 30.29
CA THR A 286 -2.03 13.24 30.59
C THR A 286 -3.33 13.77 29.97
N VAL A 287 -3.45 15.10 29.82
CA VAL A 287 -4.54 15.79 29.12
C VAL A 287 -4.61 15.40 27.63
N PHE A 288 -3.50 15.47 26.91
CA PHE A 288 -3.45 15.09 25.50
C PHE A 288 -3.58 13.57 25.30
N GLU A 289 -3.09 12.74 26.23
CA GLU A 289 -3.28 11.28 26.15
C GLU A 289 -4.76 10.92 26.30
N ASN A 290 -5.47 11.57 27.22
CA ASN A 290 -6.91 11.38 27.41
C ASN A 290 -7.70 11.86 26.18
N LEU A 291 -7.36 13.02 25.60
CA LEU A 291 -7.98 13.51 24.36
C LEU A 291 -7.75 12.56 23.18
N LEU A 292 -6.54 11.98 23.06
CA LEU A 292 -6.24 11.02 22.00
C LEU A 292 -7.00 9.70 22.15
N LYS A 293 -7.39 9.33 23.39
CA LYS A 293 -8.20 8.14 23.69
C LYS A 293 -9.67 8.33 23.32
N THR A 294 -10.22 9.54 23.46
CA THR A 294 -11.63 9.85 23.14
C THR A 294 -11.83 10.44 21.74
N ALA A 295 -10.76 10.63 20.99
CA ALA A 295 -10.79 11.16 19.63
C ALA A 295 -11.55 10.23 18.65
N GLU A 296 -12.64 10.74 18.08
CA GLU A 296 -13.45 10.09 17.05
C GLU A 296 -12.70 10.02 15.71
N ILE A 297 -12.00 11.10 15.34
CA ILE A 297 -11.25 11.19 14.09
C ILE A 297 -9.87 10.55 14.28
N SER A 298 -9.55 9.56 13.46
CA SER A 298 -8.28 8.83 13.51
C SER A 298 -7.08 9.67 13.04
N SER A 299 -5.87 9.24 13.40
CA SER A 299 -4.63 9.83 12.87
C SER A 299 -4.56 9.77 11.35
N PHE A 300 -5.06 8.68 10.76
CA PHE A 300 -5.11 8.50 9.31
C PHE A 300 -6.05 9.51 8.65
N GLN A 301 -7.29 9.64 9.14
CA GLN A 301 -8.25 10.63 8.63
C GLN A 301 -7.72 12.07 8.80
N SER A 302 -7.07 12.37 9.92
CA SER A 302 -6.47 13.68 10.18
C SER A 302 -5.36 14.01 9.17
N LEU A 303 -4.50 13.04 8.87
CA LEU A 303 -3.45 13.19 7.86
C LEU A 303 -4.03 13.31 6.45
N CYS A 304 -5.02 12.47 6.09
CA CYS A 304 -5.72 12.54 4.81
C CYS A 304 -6.38 13.90 4.59
N ALA A 305 -7.05 14.44 5.61
CA ALA A 305 -7.66 15.76 5.55
C ALA A 305 -6.61 16.86 5.33
N GLN A 306 -5.49 16.79 6.06
CA GLN A 306 -4.38 17.73 5.88
C GLN A 306 -3.80 17.65 4.46
N LEU A 307 -3.57 16.44 3.94
CA LEU A 307 -3.09 16.24 2.56
C LEU A 307 -4.09 16.75 1.53
N TRP A 308 -5.39 16.49 1.72
CA TRP A 308 -6.43 16.94 0.80
C TRP A 308 -6.49 18.47 0.71
N ARG A 309 -6.42 19.15 1.86
CA ARG A 309 -6.34 20.62 1.92
C ARG A 309 -5.07 21.15 1.27
N SER A 310 -3.92 20.57 1.58
CA SER A 310 -2.62 21.00 1.03
C SER A 310 -2.53 20.81 -0.48
N VAL A 311 -2.97 19.66 -1.01
CA VAL A 311 -2.99 19.38 -2.45
C VAL A 311 -3.99 20.31 -3.16
N THR A 312 -5.18 20.50 -2.60
CA THR A 312 -6.17 21.44 -3.14
C THR A 312 -5.61 22.86 -3.22
N ARG A 313 -4.92 23.33 -2.17
CA ARG A 313 -4.26 24.65 -2.16
C ARG A 313 -3.17 24.75 -3.23
N ALA A 314 -2.34 23.72 -3.35
CA ALA A 314 -1.21 23.70 -4.29
C ALA A 314 -1.68 23.72 -5.76
N ARG A 315 -2.83 23.12 -6.06
CA ARG A 315 -3.40 23.09 -7.42
C ARG A 315 -4.01 24.42 -7.87
N LYS A 316 -4.27 25.36 -6.95
CA LYS A 316 -4.82 26.70 -7.25
C LYS A 316 -6.03 26.66 -8.19
N LEU A 317 -6.95 25.74 -7.92
CA LEU A 317 -8.17 25.58 -8.70
C LEU A 317 -9.18 26.68 -8.34
N GLU A 318 -10.11 26.97 -9.25
CA GLU A 318 -11.23 27.89 -8.99
C GLU A 318 -12.07 27.37 -7.81
N GLU A 319 -12.57 28.30 -6.98
CA GLU A 319 -13.25 27.95 -5.72
C GLU A 319 -14.53 27.12 -5.93
N SER A 320 -15.25 27.34 -7.03
CA SER A 320 -16.46 26.61 -7.41
C SER A 320 -16.20 25.20 -7.94
N LYS A 321 -14.93 24.82 -8.19
CA LYS A 321 -14.62 23.47 -8.68
C LYS A 321 -14.75 22.46 -7.56
N THR A 322 -15.16 21.27 -7.94
CA THR A 322 -15.27 20.14 -7.04
C THR A 322 -13.94 19.40 -6.91
N SER A 323 -13.50 19.13 -5.69
CA SER A 323 -12.37 18.26 -5.38
C SER A 323 -12.88 16.96 -4.76
N THR A 324 -12.27 15.83 -5.10
CA THR A 324 -12.65 14.50 -4.60
C THR A 324 -11.46 13.83 -3.91
N PHE A 325 -11.67 13.31 -2.70
CA PHE A 325 -10.72 12.45 -2.00
C PHE A 325 -11.30 11.02 -1.92
N ARG A 326 -10.58 10.03 -2.46
CA ARG A 326 -11.02 8.63 -2.44
C ARG A 326 -10.23 7.82 -1.42
N MET A 327 -10.93 7.20 -0.48
CA MET A 327 -10.35 6.28 0.50
C MET A 327 -10.65 4.83 0.11
N ALA A 328 -9.64 3.96 0.14
CA ALA A 328 -9.85 2.52 0.09
C ALA A 328 -10.17 2.02 1.50
N VAL A 329 -11.34 1.41 1.68
CA VAL A 329 -11.82 0.89 2.97
C VAL A 329 -11.81 -0.63 2.92
N ASN A 330 -11.17 -1.27 3.90
CA ASN A 330 -11.23 -2.72 4.06
C ASN A 330 -12.62 -3.12 4.58
N CYS A 331 -13.33 -3.92 3.80
CA CYS A 331 -14.70 -4.31 4.07
C CYS A 331 -14.82 -5.56 4.94
N ARG A 332 -13.75 -6.35 5.16
CA ARG A 332 -13.86 -7.69 5.79
C ARG A 332 -14.66 -7.69 7.10
N LEU A 333 -14.37 -6.74 7.98
CA LEU A 333 -15.02 -6.61 9.29
C LEU A 333 -16.30 -5.74 9.27
N ARG A 334 -16.64 -5.17 8.12
CA ARG A 334 -17.77 -4.23 7.91
C ARG A 334 -18.97 -4.87 7.21
N LEU A 335 -18.80 -6.08 6.65
CA LEU A 335 -19.86 -6.84 6.01
C LEU A 335 -20.68 -7.63 7.04
N GLU A 336 -21.92 -7.96 6.68
CA GLU A 336 -22.79 -8.87 7.42
C GLU A 336 -23.27 -9.99 6.46
N PRO A 337 -22.89 -11.27 6.69
CA PRO A 337 -21.99 -11.73 7.73
C PRO A 337 -20.55 -11.23 7.55
N ARG A 338 -19.82 -11.10 8.65
CA ARG A 338 -18.41 -10.70 8.63
C ARG A 338 -17.59 -11.71 7.86
N MET A 339 -16.68 -11.19 7.04
CA MET A 339 -15.72 -11.99 6.30
C MET A 339 -14.51 -12.33 7.18
N ASP A 340 -13.90 -13.48 6.92
CA ASP A 340 -12.66 -13.89 7.57
C ASP A 340 -11.57 -12.78 7.40
N PRO A 341 -10.90 -12.33 8.49
CA PRO A 341 -9.85 -11.32 8.41
C PRO A 341 -8.69 -11.68 7.46
N LEU A 342 -8.48 -12.98 7.22
CA LEU A 342 -7.46 -13.53 6.34
C LEU A 342 -8.02 -13.98 4.98
N TYR A 343 -9.25 -13.58 4.63
CA TYR A 343 -9.80 -13.78 3.28
C TYR A 343 -8.81 -13.33 2.21
N PHE A 344 -8.49 -14.25 1.30
CA PHE A 344 -7.55 -14.05 0.23
C PHE A 344 -8.27 -13.67 -1.06
N GLY A 345 -8.16 -12.40 -1.42
CA GLY A 345 -8.87 -11.76 -2.52
C GLY A 345 -9.07 -10.27 -2.21
N ASN A 346 -9.84 -9.57 -3.05
CA ASN A 346 -10.20 -8.18 -2.81
C ASN A 346 -11.42 -8.08 -1.90
N ALA A 347 -11.28 -7.36 -0.79
CA ALA A 347 -12.41 -6.92 0.02
C ALA A 347 -12.23 -5.44 0.37
N ILE A 348 -12.15 -4.61 -0.67
CA ILE A 348 -11.94 -3.17 -0.57
C ILE A 348 -13.05 -2.41 -1.29
N GLN A 349 -13.48 -1.30 -0.70
CA GLN A 349 -14.42 -0.36 -1.32
C GLN A 349 -13.76 1.01 -1.43
N SER A 350 -13.85 1.63 -2.62
CA SER A 350 -13.48 3.03 -2.79
C SER A 350 -14.62 3.93 -2.32
N ILE A 351 -14.36 4.76 -1.31
CA ILE A 351 -15.30 5.73 -0.75
C ILE A 351 -14.89 7.14 -1.20
N PRO A 352 -15.62 7.76 -2.15
CA PRO A 352 -15.37 9.14 -2.54
C PRO A 352 -15.96 10.11 -1.51
N THR A 353 -15.15 11.06 -1.07
CA THR A 353 -15.58 12.26 -0.33
C THR A 353 -15.37 13.47 -1.22
N VAL A 354 -16.38 14.34 -1.30
CA VAL A 354 -16.46 15.41 -2.29
C VAL A 354 -16.78 16.72 -1.57
N ALA A 355 -16.11 17.81 -1.96
CA ALA A 355 -16.40 19.17 -1.50
C ALA A 355 -15.90 20.20 -2.53
N GLU A 356 -16.42 21.42 -2.47
CA GLU A 356 -15.91 22.54 -3.28
C GLU A 356 -14.52 22.97 -2.80
N VAL A 357 -13.68 23.44 -3.73
CA VAL A 357 -12.33 23.94 -3.44
C VAL A 357 -12.39 25.09 -2.43
N GLY A 358 -13.34 26.02 -2.60
CA GLY A 358 -13.54 27.14 -1.68
C GLY A 358 -13.82 26.69 -0.25
N GLU A 359 -14.66 25.67 -0.06
CA GLU A 359 -14.98 25.12 1.26
C GLU A 359 -13.77 24.42 1.91
N ILE A 360 -13.05 23.59 1.15
CA ILE A 360 -11.87 22.86 1.64
C ILE A 360 -10.79 23.83 2.16
N LEU A 361 -10.63 24.97 1.47
CA LEU A 361 -9.59 25.96 1.79
C LEU A 361 -10.01 26.95 2.88
N SER A 362 -11.28 27.36 2.92
CA SER A 362 -11.81 28.32 3.90
C SER A 362 -12.11 27.70 5.26
N ARG A 363 -12.49 26.41 5.31
CA ARG A 363 -12.79 25.69 6.56
C ARG A 363 -11.55 25.13 7.23
N ASP A 364 -11.69 24.77 8.50
CA ASP A 364 -10.59 24.23 9.31
C ASP A 364 -10.29 22.74 9.01
N LEU A 365 -9.25 22.22 9.67
CA LEU A 365 -8.84 20.83 9.51
C LEU A 365 -9.92 19.86 10.02
N ARG A 366 -10.60 20.21 11.12
CA ARG A 366 -11.64 19.38 11.72
C ARG A 366 -12.78 19.16 10.75
N TRP A 367 -13.27 20.21 10.09
CA TRP A 367 -14.35 20.11 9.11
C TRP A 367 -14.00 19.15 7.97
N CYS A 368 -12.79 19.30 7.39
CA CYS A 368 -12.34 18.39 6.33
C CYS A 368 -12.22 16.93 6.83
N ALA A 369 -11.70 16.73 8.04
CA ALA A 369 -11.53 15.41 8.61
C ALA A 369 -12.87 14.76 9.01
N ASP A 370 -13.85 15.56 9.45
CA ASP A 370 -15.21 15.13 9.75
C ASP A 370 -15.95 14.69 8.48
N LEU A 371 -15.77 15.37 7.34
CA LEU A 371 -16.29 14.90 6.05
C LEU A 371 -15.74 13.52 5.67
N LEU A 372 -14.45 13.28 5.88
CA LEU A 372 -13.85 11.96 5.63
C LEU A 372 -14.38 10.92 6.62
N HIS A 373 -14.48 11.27 7.90
CA HIS A 373 -14.98 10.39 8.96
C HIS A 373 -16.42 9.94 8.68
N LYS A 374 -17.34 10.89 8.44
CA LYS A 374 -18.74 10.61 8.13
C LYS A 374 -18.91 9.71 6.90
N ASN A 375 -18.08 9.87 5.88
CA ASN A 375 -18.20 9.03 4.68
C ASN A 375 -17.68 7.61 4.89
N VAL A 376 -16.69 7.41 5.75
CA VAL A 376 -16.14 6.08 6.07
C VAL A 376 -17.02 5.35 7.10
N ASP A 377 -17.56 6.05 8.09
CA ASP A 377 -18.25 5.43 9.23
C ASP A 377 -19.78 5.51 9.14
N ARG A 378 -20.34 6.02 8.03
CA ARG A 378 -21.76 5.85 7.72
C ARG A 378 -22.08 4.35 7.55
N PRO A 379 -23.00 3.78 8.36
CA PRO A 379 -23.61 2.50 7.99
C PRO A 379 -24.34 2.72 6.66
N ARG A 380 -24.02 1.92 5.66
CA ARG A 380 -24.75 1.87 4.39
C ARG A 380 -25.56 0.60 4.34
#